data_AF-A0A1H3DBB2-F1
#
_entry.id   AF-A0A1H3DBB2-F1
#
_cell.length_a   1.000
_cell.length_b   1.000
_cell.length_c   1.000
_cell.angle_alpha   90.00
_cell.angle_beta   90.00
_cell.angle_gamma   90.00
#
_symmetry.space_group_name_H-M   'P 1'
#
loop_
_entity.id
_entity.type
_entity.pdbx_description
1 polymer ?
#
loop_
_entity_poly.entity_id
_entity_poly.type
_entity_poly.pdbx_seq_one_letter_code
_entity_poly.pdbx_strand_id
1 'polypeptide(L)'
;MTDPVEVMQARAEQAMRLAAHRTALLHTGAFTVAELAAMRGQDEACTRMWLARQIGDRALITVTHDGERLVPAFQLTAAGDPRPELQPLLEVLVGADLGDWATWTWLTTPSAFLSGERPVDVAVSNPPRARRSAERFAWAPSGA
;
A
#
# COMPACT_ATOMS: atom_id res chain seq x y z
N MET A 1 -17.18 -33.44 6.45
CA MET A 1 -15.74 -33.57 6.74
C MET A 1 -15.04 -33.30 5.43
N THR A 2 -14.54 -32.08 5.21
CA THR A 2 -13.98 -31.65 3.92
C THR A 2 -12.73 -32.46 3.60
N ASP A 3 -12.61 -32.91 2.35
CA ASP A 3 -11.53 -33.79 1.91
C ASP A 3 -10.18 -33.05 1.94
N PRO A 4 -9.07 -33.66 2.43
CA PRO A 4 -7.78 -32.97 2.53
C PRO A 4 -7.26 -32.39 1.20
N VAL A 5 -7.61 -33.02 0.07
CA VAL A 5 -7.28 -32.54 -1.28
C VAL A 5 -8.03 -31.26 -1.62
N GLU A 6 -9.32 -31.17 -1.28
CA GLU A 6 -10.17 -30.01 -1.52
C GLU A 6 -9.71 -28.78 -0.73
N VAL A 7 -9.30 -28.99 0.53
CA VAL A 7 -8.71 -27.92 1.37
C VAL A 7 -7.39 -27.41 0.78
N MET A 8 -6.55 -28.31 0.24
CA MET A 8 -5.29 -27.92 -0.40
C MET A 8 -5.53 -27.14 -1.70
N GLN A 9 -6.50 -27.57 -2.52
CA GLN A 9 -6.88 -26.88 -3.76
C GLN A 9 -7.43 -25.48 -3.48
N ALA A 10 -8.35 -25.35 -2.52
CA ALA A 10 -8.90 -24.04 -2.14
C ALA A 10 -7.80 -23.07 -1.66
N ARG A 11 -6.80 -23.57 -0.92
CA ARG A 11 -5.63 -22.78 -0.50
C ARG A 11 -4.77 -22.37 -1.69
N ALA A 12 -4.51 -23.27 -2.63
CA ALA A 12 -3.76 -22.96 -3.84
C ALA A 12 -4.46 -21.91 -4.70
N GLU A 13 -5.78 -22.02 -4.88
CA GLU A 13 -6.59 -21.03 -5.59
C GLU A 13 -6.58 -19.66 -4.91
N GLN A 14 -6.68 -19.63 -3.58
CA GLN A 14 -6.56 -18.40 -2.81
C GLN A 14 -5.16 -17.76 -2.97
N ALA A 15 -4.10 -18.57 -2.94
CA ALA A 15 -2.74 -18.10 -3.16
C ALA A 15 -2.55 -17.53 -4.57
N MET A 16 -3.08 -18.20 -5.61
CA MET A 16 -3.04 -17.71 -6.99
C MET A 16 -3.79 -16.39 -7.15
N ARG A 17 -4.98 -16.24 -6.55
CA ARG A 17 -5.74 -14.98 -6.58
C ARG A 17 -4.98 -13.83 -5.93
N LEU A 18 -4.37 -14.09 -4.77
CA LEU A 18 -3.57 -13.07 -4.09
C LEU A 18 -2.33 -12.69 -4.89
N ALA A 19 -1.65 -13.65 -5.52
CA ALA A 19 -0.51 -13.39 -6.39
C ALA A 19 -0.91 -12.53 -7.59
N ALA A 20 -1.98 -12.91 -8.30
CA ALA A 20 -2.51 -12.15 -9.44
C ALA A 20 -2.89 -10.71 -9.05
N HIS A 21 -3.50 -10.53 -7.87
CA HIS A 21 -3.83 -9.20 -7.36
C HIS A 21 -2.59 -8.34 -7.08
N ARG A 22 -1.55 -8.92 -6.47
CA ARG A 22 -0.27 -8.23 -6.24
C ARG A 22 0.42 -7.85 -7.55
N THR A 23 0.41 -8.75 -8.54
CA THR A 23 0.90 -8.45 -9.89
C THR A 23 0.12 -7.29 -10.52
N ALA A 24 -1.21 -7.28 -10.40
CA ALA A 24 -2.03 -6.18 -10.89
C ALA A 24 -1.70 -4.84 -10.22
N LEU A 25 -1.45 -4.82 -8.90
CA LEU A 25 -0.99 -3.63 -8.19
C LEU A 25 0.38 -3.15 -8.69
N LEU A 26 1.33 -4.06 -8.91
CA LEU A 26 2.65 -3.71 -9.44
C LEU A 26 2.57 -3.06 -10.83
N HIS A 27 1.62 -3.49 -11.67
CA HIS A 27 1.36 -2.84 -12.96
C HIS A 27 0.86 -1.39 -12.83
N THR A 28 0.34 -0.98 -11.67
CA THR A 28 -0.01 0.44 -11.41
C THR A 28 1.22 1.31 -11.12
N GLY A 29 2.38 0.69 -10.88
CA GLY A 29 3.66 1.36 -10.70
C GLY A 29 4.26 1.18 -9.30
N ALA A 30 5.52 0.78 -9.27
CA ALA A 30 6.37 0.81 -8.09
C ALA A 30 7.82 1.06 -8.53
N PHE A 31 8.63 1.61 -7.62
CA PHE A 31 10.04 1.90 -7.87
C PHE A 31 10.92 1.05 -6.97
N THR A 32 12.02 0.56 -7.52
CA THR A 32 13.16 0.09 -6.73
C THR A 32 13.81 1.25 -5.99
N VAL A 33 14.66 0.95 -5.01
CA VAL A 33 15.46 1.97 -4.32
C VAL A 33 16.38 2.71 -5.29
N ALA A 34 16.93 2.02 -6.28
CA ALA A 34 17.82 2.60 -7.29
C ALA A 34 17.08 3.58 -8.21
N GLU A 35 15.89 3.21 -8.69
CA GLU A 35 15.04 4.09 -9.50
C GLU A 35 14.59 5.33 -8.71
N LEU A 36 14.24 5.15 -7.44
CA LEU A 36 13.86 6.27 -6.58
C LEU A 36 15.04 7.20 -6.29
N ALA A 37 16.25 6.66 -6.13
CA ALA A 37 17.47 7.45 -5.96
C ALA A 37 17.74 8.31 -7.21
N ALA A 38 17.64 7.70 -8.39
CA ALA A 38 17.78 8.41 -9.66
C ALA A 38 16.72 9.51 -9.82
N MET A 39 15.46 9.23 -9.50
CA MET A 39 14.37 10.21 -9.52
C MET A 39 14.63 11.41 -8.61
N ARG A 40 15.17 11.17 -7.41
CA ARG A 40 15.50 12.20 -6.41
C ARG A 40 16.85 12.90 -6.66
N GLY A 41 17.63 12.45 -7.65
CA GLY A 41 19.00 12.91 -7.89
C GLY A 41 19.94 12.67 -6.70
N GLN A 42 19.74 11.58 -5.97
CA GLN A 42 20.52 11.17 -4.80
C GLN A 42 21.24 9.84 -5.08
N ASP A 43 22.20 9.48 -4.23
CA ASP A 43 22.76 8.14 -4.24
C ASP A 43 21.81 7.13 -3.56
N GLU A 44 22.04 5.85 -3.82
CA GLU A 44 21.20 4.80 -3.22
C GLU A 44 21.35 4.74 -1.70
N ALA A 45 22.53 5.03 -1.14
CA ALA A 45 22.75 4.96 0.30
C ALA A 45 21.95 6.04 1.04
N CYS A 46 21.98 7.31 0.59
CA CYS A 46 21.14 8.36 1.17
C CYS A 46 19.66 8.03 0.96
N THR A 47 19.29 7.49 -0.20
CA THR A 47 17.90 7.12 -0.48
C THR A 47 17.40 6.01 0.45
N ARG A 48 18.22 4.99 0.76
CA ARG A 48 17.87 3.94 1.75
C ARG A 48 17.65 4.53 3.14
N MET A 49 18.53 5.42 3.60
CA MET A 49 18.41 6.07 4.91
C MET A 49 17.16 6.95 4.97
N TRP A 50 16.92 7.73 3.92
CA TRP A 50 15.73 8.55 3.79
C TRP A 50 14.46 7.70 3.79
N LEU A 51 14.43 6.59 3.05
CA LEU A 51 13.29 5.69 2.98
C LEU A 51 13.01 5.03 4.34
N ALA A 52 14.05 4.59 5.05
CA ALA A 52 13.91 4.04 6.40
C ALA A 52 13.28 5.06 7.36
N ARG A 53 13.66 6.34 7.25
CA ARG A 53 13.03 7.42 8.01
C ARG A 53 11.56 7.61 7.62
N GLN A 54 11.23 7.67 6.32
CA GLN A 54 9.83 7.86 5.89
C GLN A 54 8.93 6.70 6.32
N ILE A 55 9.44 5.46 6.32
CA ILE A 55 8.70 4.30 6.85
C ILE A 55 8.50 4.44 8.36
N GLY A 56 9.55 4.83 9.10
CA GLY A 56 9.47 5.08 10.55
C GLY A 56 8.47 6.18 10.91
N ASP A 57 8.44 7.25 10.11
CA ASP A 57 7.51 8.39 10.24
C ASP A 57 6.11 8.08 9.68
N ARG A 58 5.86 6.83 9.22
CA ARG A 58 4.62 6.36 8.58
C ARG A 58 4.17 7.24 7.40
N ALA A 59 5.11 7.87 6.72
CA ALA A 59 4.88 8.68 5.54
C ALA A 59 4.88 7.85 4.24
N LEU A 60 5.48 6.65 4.27
CA LEU A 60 5.51 5.70 3.16
C LEU A 60 5.38 4.26 3.65
N ILE A 61 4.82 3.40 2.81
CA ILE A 61 4.98 1.95 2.90
C ILE A 61 5.88 1.44 1.78
N THR A 62 6.47 0.27 2.01
CA THR A 62 7.20 -0.50 0.99
C THR A 62 6.66 -1.90 0.96
N VAL A 63 6.74 -2.56 -0.18
CA VAL A 63 6.40 -3.99 -0.29
C VAL A 63 7.61 -4.79 -0.73
N THR A 64 7.65 -6.04 -0.30
CA THR A 64 8.64 -7.00 -0.80
C THR A 64 8.01 -7.83 -1.91
N HIS A 65 8.68 -7.89 -3.06
CA HIS A 65 8.32 -8.73 -4.20
C HIS A 65 9.59 -9.35 -4.78
N ASP A 66 9.61 -10.67 -4.99
CA ASP A 66 10.77 -11.43 -5.51
C ASP A 66 12.11 -11.13 -4.80
N GLY A 67 12.05 -10.87 -3.48
CA GLY A 67 13.22 -10.57 -2.66
C GLY A 67 13.69 -9.11 -2.75
N GLU A 68 13.06 -8.29 -3.59
CA GLU A 68 13.34 -6.88 -3.73
C GLU A 68 12.34 -6.01 -2.96
N ARG A 69 12.83 -4.90 -2.40
CA ARG A 69 12.00 -3.89 -1.74
C ARG A 69 11.58 -2.84 -2.77
N LEU A 70 10.27 -2.71 -2.94
CA LEU A 70 9.65 -1.78 -3.87
C LEU A 70 8.87 -0.70 -3.13
N VAL A 71 8.86 0.50 -3.68
CA VAL A 71 8.13 1.68 -3.20
C VAL A 71 6.95 1.91 -4.13
N PRO A 72 5.69 1.66 -3.71
CA PRO A 72 4.52 1.92 -4.53
C PRO A 72 4.44 3.37 -5.01
N ALA A 73 4.29 3.57 -6.33
CA ALA A 73 4.45 4.88 -6.97
C ALA A 73 3.36 5.90 -6.57
N PHE A 74 2.14 5.43 -6.25
CA PHE A 74 1.01 6.30 -5.92
C PHE A 74 1.23 7.20 -4.69
N GLN A 75 2.19 6.82 -3.84
CA GLN A 75 2.54 7.52 -2.61
C GLN A 75 3.51 8.68 -2.84
N LEU A 76 4.08 8.77 -4.04
CA LEU A 76 5.13 9.71 -4.38
C LEU A 76 4.60 10.80 -5.30
N THR A 77 5.17 11.99 -5.18
CA THR A 77 5.04 13.06 -6.16
C THR A 77 5.93 12.77 -7.36
N ALA A 78 5.81 13.58 -8.42
CA ALA A 78 6.69 13.47 -9.59
C ALA A 78 8.20 13.67 -9.27
N ALA A 79 8.52 14.32 -8.14
CA ALA A 79 9.89 14.50 -7.66
C ALA A 79 10.39 13.33 -6.78
N GLY A 80 9.55 12.33 -6.51
CA GLY A 80 9.89 11.22 -5.61
C GLY A 80 9.78 11.57 -4.13
N ASP A 81 9.06 12.64 -3.78
CA ASP A 81 8.75 13.00 -2.39
C ASP A 81 7.43 12.36 -1.93
N PRO A 82 7.26 12.07 -0.63
CA PRO A 82 6.03 11.48 -0.12
C PRO A 82 4.88 12.47 -0.23
N ARG A 83 3.69 11.97 -0.54
CA ARG A 83 2.48 12.78 -0.58
C ARG A 83 1.96 13.03 0.84
N PRO A 84 2.04 14.26 1.37
CA PRO A 84 1.71 14.54 2.76
C PRO A 84 0.24 14.25 3.10
N GLU A 85 -0.67 14.35 2.13
CA GLU A 85 -2.07 14.04 2.31
C GLU A 85 -2.35 12.55 2.63
N LEU A 86 -1.42 11.65 2.31
CA LEU A 86 -1.57 10.22 2.59
C LEU A 86 -1.05 9.83 3.97
N GLN A 87 -0.16 10.62 4.57
CA GLN A 87 0.46 10.30 5.86
C GLN A 87 -0.58 10.03 6.97
N PRO A 88 -1.65 10.84 7.17
CA PRO A 88 -2.65 10.55 8.20
C PRO A 88 -3.40 9.23 7.99
N LEU A 89 -3.54 8.76 6.75
CA LEU A 89 -4.15 7.47 6.45
C LEU A 89 -3.17 6.33 6.75
N LEU A 90 -1.91 6.48 6.33
CA LEU A 90 -0.85 5.51 6.60
C LEU A 90 -0.61 5.36 8.10
N GLU A 91 -0.65 6.43 8.88
CA GLU A 91 -0.55 6.40 10.35
C GLU A 91 -1.58 5.46 10.98
N VAL A 92 -2.82 5.49 10.48
CA VAL A 92 -3.93 4.65 10.94
C VAL A 92 -3.76 3.21 10.47
N LEU A 93 -3.53 3.00 9.18
CA LEU A 93 -3.49 1.65 8.58
C LEU A 93 -2.26 0.86 9.04
N VAL A 94 -1.09 1.48 9.04
CA VAL A 94 0.16 0.87 9.54
C VAL A 94 0.07 0.71 11.06
N GLY A 95 -0.53 1.66 11.78
CA GLY A 95 -0.78 1.54 13.21
C GLY A 95 -1.69 0.37 13.60
N ALA A 96 -2.56 -0.06 12.69
CA ALA A 96 -3.44 -1.21 12.86
C ALA A 96 -2.82 -2.55 12.37
N ASP A 97 -1.55 -2.55 11.98
CA ASP A 97 -0.80 -3.73 11.49
C ASP A 97 -1.50 -4.48 10.34
N LEU A 98 -2.12 -3.71 9.44
CA LEU A 98 -2.87 -4.25 8.31
C LEU A 98 -2.00 -5.04 7.31
N GLY A 99 -0.70 -4.73 7.30
CA GLY A 99 0.29 -5.19 6.31
C GLY A 99 0.35 -4.30 5.07
N ASP A 100 1.55 -4.23 4.45
CA ASP A 100 1.86 -3.28 3.38
C ASP A 100 1.02 -3.53 2.11
N TRP A 101 0.85 -4.79 1.71
CA TRP A 101 0.05 -5.15 0.53
C TRP A 101 -1.44 -4.85 0.72
N ALA A 102 -1.99 -5.06 1.92
CA ALA A 102 -3.38 -4.73 2.22
C ALA A 102 -3.58 -3.21 2.26
N THR A 103 -2.63 -2.49 2.83
CA THR A 103 -2.60 -1.02 2.86
C THR A 103 -2.57 -0.45 1.44
N TRP A 104 -1.69 -0.95 0.57
CA TRP A 104 -1.66 -0.55 -0.85
C TRP A 104 -2.99 -0.83 -1.54
N THR A 105 -3.51 -2.07 -1.39
CA THR A 105 -4.79 -2.46 -1.99
C THR A 105 -5.89 -1.49 -1.60
N TRP A 106 -6.06 -1.25 -0.30
CA TRP A 106 -7.13 -0.41 0.20
C TRP A 106 -7.01 1.04 -0.30
N LEU A 107 -5.80 1.61 -0.27
CA LEU A 107 -5.58 3.00 -0.69
C LEU A 107 -5.89 3.25 -2.17
N THR A 108 -5.70 2.23 -3.02
CA THR A 108 -5.81 2.34 -4.47
C THR A 108 -7.08 1.73 -5.06
N THR A 109 -7.90 1.07 -4.24
CA THR A 109 -9.15 0.43 -4.67
C THR A 109 -10.35 1.29 -4.26
N PRO A 110 -11.41 1.36 -5.09
CA PRO A 110 -12.72 1.88 -4.69
C PRO A 110 -13.18 1.32 -3.35
N SER A 111 -13.56 2.19 -2.41
CA SER A 111 -13.98 1.77 -1.07
C SER A 111 -15.46 2.04 -0.84
N ALA A 112 -16.20 1.05 -0.33
CA ALA A 112 -17.60 1.22 0.06
C ALA A 112 -17.77 2.30 1.15
N PHE A 113 -16.76 2.49 2.02
CA PHE A 113 -16.73 3.54 3.04
C PHE A 113 -16.63 4.97 2.45
N LEU A 114 -16.22 5.07 1.18
CA LEU A 114 -16.08 6.31 0.42
C LEU A 114 -17.01 6.34 -0.79
N SER A 115 -18.14 5.63 -0.74
CA SER A 115 -19.14 5.62 -1.82
C SER A 115 -18.58 5.18 -3.17
N GLY A 116 -17.57 4.30 -3.18
CA GLY A 116 -16.92 3.80 -4.39
C GLY A 116 -15.74 4.66 -4.87
N GLU A 117 -15.37 5.73 -4.15
CA GLU A 117 -14.16 6.48 -4.47
C GLU A 117 -12.91 5.80 -3.90
N ARG A 118 -11.76 6.03 -4.54
CA ARG A 118 -10.47 5.53 -4.05
C ARG A 118 -9.96 6.42 -2.90
N PRO A 119 -9.48 5.86 -1.79
CA PRO A 119 -8.96 6.67 -0.69
C PRO A 119 -7.85 7.64 -1.09
N VAL A 120 -6.97 7.27 -2.03
CA VAL A 120 -5.92 8.16 -2.56
C VAL A 120 -6.46 9.44 -3.20
N ASP A 121 -7.62 9.38 -3.86
CA ASP A 121 -8.23 10.56 -4.50
C ASP A 121 -8.97 11.40 -3.47
N VAL A 122 -9.69 10.75 -2.54
CA VAL A 122 -10.41 11.44 -1.47
C VAL A 122 -9.44 12.12 -0.50
N ALA A 123 -8.24 11.58 -0.30
CA ALA A 123 -7.22 12.22 0.52
C ALA A 123 -6.82 13.61 -0.02
N VAL A 124 -6.87 13.80 -1.34
CA VAL A 124 -6.59 15.11 -1.97
C VAL A 124 -7.77 16.06 -1.80
N SER A 125 -8.98 15.59 -2.10
CA SER A 125 -10.18 16.45 -2.15
C SER A 125 -10.79 16.71 -0.77
N ASN A 126 -10.71 15.74 0.14
CA ASN A 126 -11.28 15.80 1.49
C ASN A 126 -10.50 14.91 2.48
N PRO A 127 -9.32 15.37 2.96
CA PRO A 127 -8.49 14.61 3.89
C PRO A 127 -9.21 14.13 5.16
N PRO A 128 -10.06 14.95 5.83
CA PRO A 128 -10.80 14.49 7.02
C PRO A 128 -11.80 13.35 6.74
N ARG A 129 -12.40 13.30 5.54
CA ARG A 129 -13.27 12.19 5.14
C ARG A 129 -12.45 10.92 4.87
N ALA A 130 -11.33 11.05 4.17
CA ALA A 130 -10.43 9.94 3.86
C ALA A 130 -9.88 9.28 5.13
N ARG A 131 -9.42 10.09 6.10
CA ARG A 131 -8.94 9.62 7.41
C ARG A 131 -10.01 8.85 8.20
N ARG A 132 -11.22 9.40 8.32
CA ARG A 132 -12.34 8.71 9.01
C ARG A 132 -12.70 7.38 8.37
N SER A 133 -12.56 7.27 7.05
CA SER A 133 -12.72 6.00 6.34
C SER A 133 -11.63 5.00 6.70
N ALA A 134 -10.36 5.43 6.81
CA ALA A 134 -9.26 4.59 7.25
C ALA A 134 -9.48 4.07 8.69
N GLU A 135 -9.94 4.94 9.60
CA GLU A 135 -10.27 4.58 10.98
C GLU A 135 -11.37 3.50 11.05
N ARG A 136 -12.42 3.64 10.22
CA ARG A 136 -13.48 2.63 10.11
C ARG A 136 -12.98 1.31 9.56
N PHE A 137 -12.13 1.36 8.54
CA PHE A 137 -11.55 0.17 7.94
C PHE A 137 -10.63 -0.57 8.93
N ALA A 138 -9.78 0.16 9.64
CA ALA A 138 -8.88 -0.39 10.66
C ALA A 138 -9.64 -1.09 11.81
N TRP A 139 -10.82 -0.59 12.18
CA TRP A 139 -11.68 -1.22 13.18
C TRP A 139 -12.41 -2.47 12.68
N ALA A 140 -12.71 -2.53 11.38
CA ALA A 140 -13.43 -3.64 10.75
C ALA A 140 -12.71 -4.12 9.48
N PRO A 141 -11.54 -4.78 9.61
CA PRO A 141 -10.76 -5.21 8.45
C PRO A 141 -11.48 -6.30 7.62
N SER A 142 -12.53 -6.91 8.17
CA SER A 142 -13.35 -7.94 7.53
C SER A 142 -14.49 -7.33 6.70
N GLY A 143 -14.22 -7.03 5.44
CA GLY A 143 -15.25 -6.77 4.42
C GLY A 143 -15.14 -5.41 3.72
N ALA A 144 -14.21 -5.32 2.77
CA ALA A 144 -14.28 -4.38 1.66
C ALA A 144 -13.91 -5.14 0.37
#